data_AF-A0A2N0B994-F1
#
_entry.id   AF-A0A2N0B994-F1
#
_cell.length_a   1.000
_cell.length_b   1.000
_cell.length_c   1.000
_cell.angle_alpha   90.00
_cell.angle_beta   90.00
_cell.angle_gamma   90.00
#
_symmetry.space_group_name_H-M   'P 1'
#
loop_
_entity.id
_entity.type
_entity.pdbx_description
1 polymer ?
#
loop_
_entity_poly.entity_id
_entity_poly.type
_entity_poly.pdbx_seq_one_letter_code
_entity_poly.pdbx_strand_id
1 'polypeptide(L)'
;SFFSAEDLYRIVQSGEAKELEKIPKVKGKTSEKIFFEVKQNVKKLELFLSGTPPKGIPTPSSLVVDPVEAALARRKEIAVLGLIQLGFEEKTAAKEVEKILKETPETDPGEMIREILQRL
;
A
#
# COMPACT_ATOMS: atom_id res chain seq x y z
N SER A 1 17.41 6.54 -10.54
CA SER A 1 17.60 6.34 -9.09
C SER A 1 18.82 5.48 -8.86
N PHE A 2 19.61 5.75 -7.81
CA PHE A 2 20.86 5.01 -7.52
C PHE A 2 20.64 3.69 -6.78
N PHE A 3 19.56 3.57 -6.02
CA PHE A 3 19.19 2.37 -5.26
C PHE A 3 17.68 2.14 -5.33
N SER A 4 17.26 0.88 -5.44
CA SER A 4 15.86 0.48 -5.24
C SER A 4 15.54 0.35 -3.74
N ALA A 5 14.25 0.15 -3.41
CA ALA A 5 13.84 -0.15 -2.05
C ALA A 5 14.47 -1.46 -1.52
N GLU A 6 14.67 -2.44 -2.40
CA GLU A 6 15.32 -3.72 -2.05
C GLU A 6 16.82 -3.53 -1.81
N ASP A 7 17.45 -2.64 -2.58
CA ASP A 7 18.86 -2.32 -2.38
C ASP A 7 19.08 -1.61 -1.05
N LEU A 8 18.22 -0.66 -0.69
CA LEU A 8 18.25 0.01 0.61
C LEU A 8 18.04 -0.99 1.76
N TYR A 9 17.16 -1.97 1.59
CA TYR A 9 16.96 -3.04 2.57
C TYR A 9 18.21 -3.91 2.72
N ARG A 10 18.86 -4.31 1.60
CA ARG A 10 20.12 -5.06 1.61
C ARG A 10 21.26 -4.28 2.27
N ILE A 11 21.37 -2.99 1.98
CA ILE A 11 22.36 -2.09 2.60
C ILE A 11 22.17 -2.06 4.12
N VAL A 12 20.93 -1.90 4.59
CA VAL A 12 20.63 -1.87 6.03
C VAL A 12 20.93 -3.21 6.71
N GLN A 13 20.64 -4.34 6.05
CA GLN A 13 20.93 -5.68 6.56
C GLN A 13 22.44 -5.97 6.62
N SER A 14 23.20 -5.56 5.61
CA SER A 14 24.66 -5.73 5.57
C SER A 14 25.42 -4.84 6.55
N GLY A 15 24.81 -3.72 6.98
CA GLY A 15 25.47 -2.76 7.87
C GLY A 15 26.39 -1.77 7.16
N GLU A 16 26.47 -1.81 5.83
CA GLU A 16 27.44 -1.04 5.05
C GLU A 16 26.89 0.33 4.61
N ALA A 17 26.86 1.31 5.53
CA ALA A 17 26.44 2.68 5.22
C ALA A 17 27.29 3.36 4.11
N LYS A 18 28.50 2.85 3.84
CA LYS A 18 29.39 3.34 2.78
C LYS A 18 28.85 3.08 1.37
N GLU A 19 27.96 2.09 1.19
CA GLU A 19 27.33 1.88 -0.12
C GLU A 19 26.50 3.10 -0.55
N LEU A 20 25.90 3.81 0.40
CA LEU A 20 25.15 5.04 0.12
C LEU A 20 26.04 6.17 -0.42
N GLU A 21 27.37 6.06 -0.28
CA GLU A 21 28.32 7.04 -0.82
C GLU A 21 28.52 6.95 -2.34
N LYS A 22 27.99 5.89 -2.97
CA LYS A 22 27.91 5.78 -4.43
C LYS A 22 26.97 6.85 -5.02
N ILE A 23 26.10 7.46 -4.20
CA ILE A 23 25.22 8.55 -4.62
C ILE A 23 26.02 9.87 -4.62
N PRO A 24 26.02 10.63 -5.74
CA PRO A 24 26.63 11.94 -5.78
C PRO A 24 26.10 12.85 -4.66
N LYS A 25 27.01 13.53 -3.95
CA LYS A 25 26.72 14.45 -2.82
C LYS A 25 26.27 13.80 -1.50
N VAL A 26 26.13 12.48 -1.43
CA VAL A 26 25.85 11.76 -0.18
C VAL A 26 27.17 11.14 0.29
N LYS A 27 27.82 11.72 1.29
CA LYS A 27 29.08 11.19 1.86
C LYS A 27 29.16 11.41 3.37
N GLY A 28 29.91 10.55 4.06
CA GLY A 28 30.21 10.64 5.49
C GLY A 28 28.95 10.75 6.36
N LYS A 29 28.76 11.89 7.02
CA LYS A 29 27.63 12.11 7.93
C LYS A 29 26.26 12.00 7.24
N THR A 30 26.18 12.30 5.95
CA THR A 30 24.91 12.26 5.21
C THR A 30 24.51 10.82 4.88
N SER A 31 25.45 9.98 4.45
CA SER A 31 25.21 8.55 4.23
C SER A 31 24.85 7.86 5.55
N GLU A 32 25.56 8.18 6.64
CA GLU A 32 25.22 7.64 7.98
C GLU A 32 23.83 8.05 8.45
N LYS A 33 23.44 9.32 8.24
CA LYS A 33 22.11 9.81 8.61
C LYS A 33 21.01 9.07 7.84
N ILE A 34 21.16 8.95 6.52
CA ILE A 34 20.20 8.23 5.67
C ILE A 34 20.13 6.77 6.09
N PHE A 35 21.28 6.12 6.28
CA PHE A 35 21.36 4.74 6.73
C PHE A 35 20.61 4.53 8.06
N PHE A 36 20.83 5.42 9.03
CA PHE A 36 20.19 5.37 10.33
C PHE A 36 18.66 5.52 10.23
N GLU A 37 18.19 6.47 9.42
CA GLU A 37 16.77 6.73 9.23
C GLU A 37 16.05 5.55 8.55
N VAL A 38 16.67 4.95 7.53
CA VAL A 38 16.16 3.74 6.88
C VAL A 38 16.18 2.56 7.86
N LYS A 39 17.25 2.40 8.65
CA LYS A 39 17.35 1.34 9.67
C LYS A 39 16.29 1.47 10.75
N GLN A 40 15.98 2.69 11.21
CA GLN A 40 14.88 2.93 12.15
C GLN A 40 13.51 2.55 11.56
N ASN A 41 13.33 2.73 10.25
CA ASN A 41 12.09 2.44 9.55
C ASN A 41 12.10 1.07 8.83
N VAL A 42 13.04 0.17 9.15
CA VAL A 42 13.22 -1.10 8.41
C VAL A 42 11.95 -1.95 8.39
N LYS A 43 11.16 -1.96 9.48
CA LYS A 43 9.87 -2.66 9.54
C LYS A 43 8.85 -2.12 8.52
N LYS A 44 8.81 -0.80 8.31
CA LYS A 44 7.94 -0.18 7.30
C LYS A 44 8.42 -0.53 5.90
N LEU A 45 9.74 -0.59 5.70
CA LEU A 45 10.35 -0.99 4.45
C LEU A 45 10.06 -2.48 4.14
N GLU A 46 10.13 -3.36 5.13
CA GLU A 46 9.75 -4.78 5.00
C GLU A 46 8.27 -4.95 4.65
N LEU A 47 7.36 -4.21 5.31
CA LEU A 47 5.95 -4.20 4.94
C LEU A 47 5.75 -3.75 3.49
N PHE A 48 6.45 -2.68 3.08
CA PHE A 48 6.42 -2.19 1.70
C PHE A 48 6.93 -3.23 0.70
N LEU A 49 8.03 -3.93 1.01
CA LEU A 49 8.63 -4.94 0.13
C LEU A 49 7.83 -6.25 0.09
N SER A 50 7.19 -6.64 1.18
CA SER A 50 6.35 -7.84 1.25
C SER A 50 5.02 -7.71 0.50
N GLY A 51 4.75 -6.53 -0.11
CA GLY A 51 3.51 -6.28 -0.82
C GLY A 51 2.27 -6.30 0.05
N THR A 52 2.43 -6.32 1.38
CA THR A 52 1.32 -6.06 2.29
C THR A 52 1.06 -4.57 2.28
N PRO A 53 -0.06 -4.09 1.72
CA PRO A 53 -0.30 -2.67 1.64
C PRO A 53 -0.39 -2.10 3.07
N PRO A 54 0.48 -1.14 3.44
CA PRO A 54 0.25 -0.39 4.66
C PRO A 54 -1.08 0.34 4.49
N LYS A 55 -2.02 0.05 5.38
CA LYS A 55 -3.33 0.69 5.49
C LYS A 55 -3.13 2.22 5.44
N GLY A 56 -3.46 2.85 4.31
CA GLY A 56 -3.57 4.32 4.20
C GLY A 56 -2.56 5.07 3.33
N ILE A 57 -1.78 4.44 2.43
CA ILE A 57 -1.01 5.19 1.42
C ILE A 57 -1.43 4.73 0.01
N PRO A 58 -1.99 5.62 -0.83
CA PRO A 58 -2.26 5.29 -2.23
C PRO A 58 -0.92 5.31 -2.98
N THR A 59 -0.36 4.14 -3.28
CA THR A 59 0.77 4.03 -4.21
C THR A 59 0.29 3.57 -5.59
N PRO A 60 0.70 4.27 -6.67
CA PRO A 60 0.33 3.87 -8.02
C PRO A 60 1.19 2.68 -8.44
N SER A 61 0.51 1.57 -8.73
CA SER A 61 0.94 0.48 -9.60
C SER A 61 2.34 -0.11 -9.35
N SER A 62 2.39 -1.31 -8.77
CA SER A 62 3.11 -2.48 -9.28
C SER A 62 3.52 -3.38 -8.12
N LEU A 63 2.64 -4.28 -7.68
CA LEU A 63 3.05 -5.56 -7.11
C LEU A 63 2.02 -6.59 -7.52
N VAL A 64 2.53 -7.72 -7.99
CA VAL A 64 1.82 -8.89 -8.52
C VAL A 64 0.88 -9.42 -7.44
N VAL A 65 -0.36 -8.96 -7.49
CA VAL A 65 -1.51 -9.70 -6.98
C VAL A 65 -2.03 -10.45 -8.20
N ASP A 66 -2.45 -11.70 -8.05
CA ASP A 66 -3.18 -12.40 -9.11
C ASP A 66 -4.15 -11.41 -9.78
N PRO A 67 -4.19 -11.32 -11.12
CA PRO A 67 -4.94 -10.27 -11.82
C PRO A 67 -6.41 -10.21 -11.37
N VAL A 68 -6.94 -11.34 -10.89
CA VAL A 68 -8.26 -11.49 -10.27
C VAL A 68 -8.38 -10.75 -8.93
N GLU A 69 -7.39 -10.89 -8.05
CA GLU A 69 -7.40 -10.29 -6.72
C GLU A 69 -7.09 -8.79 -6.77
N ALA A 70 -6.22 -8.35 -7.70
CA ALA A 70 -6.02 -6.93 -7.99
C ALA A 70 -7.31 -6.26 -8.50
N ALA A 71 -8.06 -6.93 -9.38
CA ALA A 71 -9.34 -6.43 -9.86
C ALA A 71 -10.37 -6.35 -8.73
N LEU A 72 -10.39 -7.32 -7.83
CA LEU A 72 -11.28 -7.34 -6.66
C LEU A 72 -10.93 -6.22 -5.65
N ALA A 73 -9.65 -6.00 -5.38
CA ALA A 73 -9.18 -4.91 -4.52
C ALA A 73 -9.56 -3.53 -5.08
N ARG A 74 -9.36 -3.31 -6.39
CA ARG A 74 -9.79 -2.07 -7.07
C ARG A 74 -11.30 -1.87 -6.99
N ARG A 75 -12.08 -2.92 -7.22
CA ARG A 75 -13.54 -2.85 -7.13
C ARG A 75 -14.00 -2.46 -5.73
N LYS A 76 -13.41 -3.08 -4.70
CA LYS A 76 -13.66 -2.74 -3.29
C LYS A 76 -13.34 -1.28 -3.00
N GLU A 77 -12.18 -0.80 -3.44
CA GLU A 77 -11.75 0.59 -3.22
C GLU A 77 -12.70 1.60 -3.87
N ILE A 78 -13.12 1.36 -5.11
CA ILE A 78 -14.08 2.20 -5.83
C ILE A 78 -15.43 2.25 -5.09
N ALA A 79 -15.93 1.10 -4.61
CA ALA A 79 -17.19 1.02 -3.88
C ALA A 79 -17.14 1.81 -2.56
N VAL A 80 -16.03 1.68 -1.81
CA VAL A 80 -15.83 2.42 -0.55
C VAL A 80 -15.75 3.92 -0.80
N LEU A 81 -15.00 4.36 -1.81
CA LEU A 81 -14.89 5.78 -2.18
C LEU A 81 -16.25 6.36 -2.61
N GLY A 82 -17.05 5.59 -3.37
CA GLY A 82 -18.40 5.99 -3.75
C GLY A 82 -19.30 6.23 -2.55
N LEU A 83 -19.29 5.31 -1.57
CA LEU A 83 -20.07 5.47 -0.34
C LEU A 83 -19.61 6.67 0.50
N ILE A 84 -18.30 6.91 0.59
CA ILE A 84 -17.76 8.08 1.31
C ILE A 84 -18.25 9.37 0.66
N GLN A 85 -18.27 9.45 -0.68
CA GLN A 85 -18.81 10.62 -1.39
C GLN A 85 -20.31 10.84 -1.17
N LEU A 86 -21.06 9.77 -0.87
CA LEU A 86 -22.48 9.84 -0.50
C LEU A 86 -22.70 10.22 0.98
N GLY A 87 -21.61 10.39 1.76
CA GLY A 87 -21.67 10.83 3.16
C GLY A 87 -21.48 9.72 4.20
N PHE A 88 -21.12 8.49 3.79
CA PHE A 88 -20.84 7.41 4.73
C PHE A 88 -19.46 7.58 5.38
N GLU A 89 -19.36 7.19 6.66
CA GLU A 89 -18.08 7.11 7.33
C GLU A 89 -17.24 5.96 6.73
N GLU A 90 -15.95 6.21 6.48
CA GLU A 90 -15.03 5.26 5.83
C GLU A 90 -15.04 3.87 6.49
N LYS A 91 -15.07 3.82 7.82
CA LYS A 91 -15.11 2.56 8.58
C LYS A 91 -16.40 1.77 8.35
N THR A 92 -17.52 2.47 8.18
CA THR A 92 -18.84 1.86 7.96
C THR A 92 -18.96 1.42 6.50
N ALA A 93 -18.57 2.28 5.55
CA ALA A 93 -18.51 1.95 4.13
C ALA A 93 -17.67 0.70 3.86
N ALA A 94 -16.46 0.62 4.45
CA ALA A 94 -15.58 -0.54 4.29
C ALA A 94 -16.21 -1.84 4.82
N LYS A 95 -16.97 -1.78 5.92
CA LYS A 95 -17.65 -2.94 6.50
C LYS A 95 -18.79 -3.44 5.62
N GLU A 96 -19.64 -2.53 5.12
CA GLU A 96 -20.77 -2.91 4.27
C GLU A 96 -20.30 -3.47 2.92
N VAL A 97 -19.28 -2.86 2.30
CA VAL A 97 -18.67 -3.39 1.07
C VAL A 97 -18.05 -4.77 1.32
N GLU A 98 -17.42 -5.01 2.46
CA GLU A 98 -16.86 -6.32 2.79
C GLU A 98 -17.93 -7.41 3.03
N LYS A 99 -19.11 -7.04 3.53
CA LYS A 99 -20.24 -7.98 3.67
C LYS A 99 -20.75 -8.41 2.30
N ILE A 100 -21.01 -7.45 1.40
CA ILE A 100 -21.47 -7.76 0.03
C ILE A 100 -20.43 -8.59 -0.70
N LEU A 101 -19.14 -8.26 -0.57
CA LEU A 101 -18.07 -9.01 -1.22
C LEU A 101 -17.95 -10.47 -0.75
N LYS A 102 -18.40 -10.77 0.48
CA LYS A 102 -18.47 -12.15 1.01
C LYS A 102 -19.69 -12.92 0.49
N GLU A 103 -20.79 -12.22 0.22
CA GLU A 103 -22.00 -12.82 -0.34
C GLU A 103 -21.87 -13.01 -1.86
N THR A 104 -21.32 -12.02 -2.55
CA THR A 104 -21.19 -11.93 -3.99
C THR A 104 -19.82 -11.34 -4.40
N PRO A 105 -18.79 -12.20 -4.55
CA PRO A 105 -17.41 -11.76 -4.83
C PRO A 105 -17.20 -11.24 -6.27
N GLU A 106 -18.15 -11.47 -7.18
CA GLU A 106 -18.08 -11.02 -8.57
C GLU A 106 -18.88 -9.74 -8.89
N THR A 107 -19.54 -9.12 -7.91
CA THR A 107 -20.37 -7.92 -8.15
C THR A 107 -19.54 -6.70 -8.59
N ASP A 108 -20.12 -5.89 -9.46
CA ASP A 108 -19.56 -4.62 -9.92
C ASP A 108 -19.65 -3.54 -8.83
N PRO A 109 -18.69 -2.60 -8.70
CA PRO A 109 -18.73 -1.55 -7.67
C PRO A 109 -20.03 -0.74 -7.65
N GLY A 110 -20.62 -0.47 -8.81
CA GLY A 110 -21.88 0.28 -8.91
C GLY A 110 -23.06 -0.52 -8.35
N GLU A 111 -23.10 -1.83 -8.61
CA GLU A 111 -24.10 -2.73 -8.05
C GLU A 111 -23.90 -2.94 -6.55
N MET A 112 -22.66 -3.05 -6.08
CA MET A 112 -22.35 -3.14 -4.66
C MET A 112 -22.88 -1.92 -3.91
N ILE A 113 -22.64 -0.70 -4.42
CA ILE A 113 -23.15 0.54 -3.81
C ILE A 113 -24.68 0.53 -3.80
N ARG A 114 -25.31 0.17 -4.93
CA ARG A 114 -26.78 0.13 -5.05
C ARG A 114 -27.39 -0.85 -4.05
N GLU A 115 -26.79 -2.01 -3.89
CA GLU A 115 -27.27 -3.04 -2.98
C GLU A 115 -27.12 -2.63 -1.51
N ILE A 116 -26.01 -1.97 -1.15
CA ILE A 116 -25.82 -1.38 0.17
C ILE A 116 -26.90 -0.33 0.45
N LEU A 117 -27.18 0.55 -0.51
CA LEU A 117 -28.22 1.58 -0.38
C LEU A 117 -29.64 1.00 -0.30
N GLN A 118 -29.90 -0.18 -0.88
CA GLN A 118 -31.19 -0.87 -0.73
C GLN A 118 -31.37 -1.55 0.62
N ARG A 119 -30.27 -1.91 1.29
CA ARG A 119 -30.28 -2.60 2.60
C ARG A 119 -30.29 -1.62 3.79
N LEU A 120 -30.15 -0.32 3.53
CA LEU A 120 -30.24 0.77 4.50
C LEU A 120 -31.68 1.25 4.68
#